data_AF-A1ZHW3-F1
#
_entry.id   AF-A1ZHW3-F1
#
_cell.length_a   1.000
_cell.length_b   1.000
_cell.length_c   1.000
_cell.angle_alpha   90.00
_cell.angle_beta   90.00
_cell.angle_gamma   90.00
#
_symmetry.space_group_name_H-M   'P 1'
#
loop_
_entity.id
_entity.type
_entity.pdbx_description
1 polymer ?
#
loop_
_entity_poly.entity_id
_entity_poly.type
_entity_poly.pdbx_seq_one_letter_code
_entity_poly.pdbx_strand_id
1 'polypeptide(L)'
;MNIWQHCLLSQRKFGGQPQDYEQIHSFIDSSKYFYHHVKHRLLLHNMFGVELATELIGNLITNSDQRQVLVRDIAVEHCREDLNGRTPTLYDWLNENPALEIWMPAVPEPASESLQAFIWRPFFRSNLKASLNITCSDFGVFLAEHLLGIAAARELAQLIAPAQRVQNFLAAFKFTQKWQYTPQREELKWLKQVESKQ
;
A
#
# COMPACT_ATOMS: atom_id res chain seq x y z
N MET A 1 -7.41 3.75 -10.04
CA MET A 1 -8.69 3.04 -10.24
C MET A 1 -9.45 3.07 -8.90
N ASN A 2 -10.73 2.72 -8.85
CA ASN A 2 -11.45 2.59 -7.56
C ASN A 2 -11.49 1.11 -7.11
N ILE A 3 -11.83 0.87 -5.84
CA ILE A 3 -11.84 -0.48 -5.24
C ILE A 3 -12.72 -1.44 -6.06
N TRP A 4 -13.93 -1.01 -6.44
CA TRP A 4 -14.86 -1.84 -7.19
C TRP A 4 -14.31 -2.26 -8.56
N GLN A 5 -13.65 -1.35 -9.27
CA GLN A 5 -12.99 -1.65 -10.53
C GLN A 5 -11.86 -2.68 -10.36
N HIS A 6 -11.07 -2.59 -9.29
CA HIS A 6 -10.09 -3.64 -8.97
C HIS A 6 -10.77 -4.98 -8.68
N CYS A 7 -11.87 -4.99 -7.93
CA CYS A 7 -12.66 -6.21 -7.67
C CYS A 7 -13.16 -6.87 -8.97
N LEU A 8 -13.65 -6.09 -9.94
CA LEU A 8 -14.06 -6.60 -11.26
C LEU A 8 -12.88 -7.21 -12.05
N LEU A 9 -11.70 -6.61 -11.96
CA LEU A 9 -10.50 -7.15 -12.60
C LEU A 9 -10.02 -8.44 -11.93
N SER A 10 -10.04 -8.50 -10.60
CA SER A 10 -9.74 -9.72 -9.84
C SER A 10 -10.74 -10.83 -10.14
N GLN A 11 -12.03 -10.52 -10.23
CA GLN A 11 -13.04 -11.48 -10.69
C GLN A 11 -12.67 -12.05 -12.06
N ARG A 12 -12.31 -11.18 -13.01
CA ARG A 12 -11.92 -11.61 -14.35
C ARG A 12 -10.67 -12.50 -14.36
N LYS A 13 -9.71 -12.23 -13.48
CA LYS A 13 -8.41 -12.93 -13.41
C LYS A 13 -8.47 -14.23 -12.62
N PHE A 14 -9.23 -14.26 -11.54
CA PHE A 14 -9.20 -15.34 -10.54
C PHE A 14 -10.54 -16.11 -10.43
N GLY A 15 -11.62 -15.62 -11.03
CA GLY A 15 -12.98 -16.19 -10.94
C GLY A 15 -13.78 -15.61 -9.78
N GLY A 16 -14.85 -16.28 -9.38
CA GLY A 16 -15.66 -15.90 -8.22
C GLY A 16 -16.53 -14.66 -8.45
N GLN A 17 -16.79 -13.92 -7.38
CA GLN A 17 -17.51 -12.64 -7.39
C GLN A 17 -16.57 -11.49 -7.03
N PRO A 18 -16.83 -10.24 -7.49
CA PRO A 18 -15.98 -9.09 -7.15
C PRO A 18 -15.81 -8.89 -5.63
N GLN A 19 -16.85 -9.17 -4.85
CA GLN A 19 -16.86 -9.02 -3.38
C GLN A 19 -15.84 -9.93 -2.70
N ASP A 20 -15.46 -11.05 -3.32
CA ASP A 20 -14.44 -11.97 -2.76
C ASP A 20 -13.08 -11.28 -2.57
N TYR A 21 -12.83 -10.18 -3.31
CA TYR A 21 -11.54 -9.51 -3.36
C TYR A 21 -11.52 -8.13 -2.69
N GLU A 22 -12.67 -7.66 -2.20
CA GLU A 22 -12.84 -6.30 -1.68
C GLU A 22 -11.89 -5.99 -0.52
N GLN A 23 -11.70 -6.94 0.41
CA GLN A 23 -10.85 -6.74 1.57
C GLN A 23 -9.39 -6.46 1.18
N ILE A 24 -8.84 -7.19 0.20
CA ILE A 24 -7.46 -6.99 -0.27
C ILE A 24 -7.32 -5.59 -0.90
N HIS A 25 -8.24 -5.25 -1.82
CA HIS A 25 -8.17 -3.97 -2.52
C HIS A 25 -8.39 -2.78 -1.59
N SER A 26 -9.32 -2.90 -0.63
CA SER A 26 -9.58 -1.87 0.37
C SER A 26 -8.37 -1.63 1.27
N PHE A 27 -7.64 -2.69 1.65
CA PHE A 27 -6.43 -2.54 2.43
C PHE A 27 -5.32 -1.83 1.65
N ILE A 28 -5.02 -2.24 0.42
CA ILE A 28 -3.97 -1.58 -0.39
C ILE A 28 -4.32 -0.10 -0.67
N ASP A 29 -5.61 0.20 -0.85
CA ASP A 29 -6.11 1.56 -1.06
C ASP A 29 -6.32 2.37 0.23
N SER A 30 -6.14 1.78 1.42
CA SER A 30 -6.41 2.45 2.71
C SER A 30 -5.65 3.76 2.91
N SER A 31 -4.48 3.89 2.27
CA SER A 31 -3.71 5.13 2.23
C SER A 31 -4.48 6.35 1.67
N LYS A 32 -5.57 6.14 0.90
CA LYS A 32 -6.47 7.21 0.44
C LYS A 32 -7.17 7.94 1.58
N TYR A 33 -7.34 7.33 2.76
CA TYR A 33 -7.88 8.01 3.96
C TYR A 33 -6.94 9.11 4.48
N PHE A 34 -5.64 9.01 4.19
CA PHE A 34 -4.61 9.93 4.66
C PHE A 34 -4.15 10.90 3.58
N TYR A 35 -4.22 10.50 2.31
CA TYR A 35 -3.84 11.35 1.20
C TYR A 35 -4.60 11.01 -0.10
N HIS A 36 -5.70 11.72 -0.37
CA HIS A 36 -6.55 11.48 -1.54
C HIS A 36 -5.97 12.06 -2.84
N HIS A 37 -4.82 11.53 -3.26
CA HIS A 37 -4.13 11.88 -4.52
C HIS A 37 -3.28 10.68 -4.98
N VAL A 38 -2.95 10.59 -6.27
CA VAL A 38 -2.20 9.45 -6.87
C VAL A 38 -0.87 9.13 -6.19
N LYS A 39 -0.29 10.06 -5.44
CA LYS A 39 0.95 9.84 -4.68
C LYS A 39 0.78 8.87 -3.49
N HIS A 40 -0.44 8.62 -3.00
CA HIS A 40 -0.65 7.63 -1.92
C HIS A 40 -0.09 6.26 -2.30
N ARG A 41 -0.02 5.96 -3.60
CA ARG A 41 0.45 4.68 -4.14
C ARG A 41 1.86 4.35 -3.67
N LEU A 42 2.68 5.36 -3.38
CA LEU A 42 3.99 5.15 -2.78
C LEU A 42 3.93 4.38 -1.46
N LEU A 43 2.86 4.53 -0.67
CA LEU A 43 2.73 3.93 0.66
C LEU A 43 2.54 2.41 0.58
N LEU A 44 1.56 1.93 -0.20
CA LEU A 44 1.22 0.48 -0.26
C LEU A 44 1.26 -0.16 -1.66
N HIS A 45 1.37 0.59 -2.76
CA HIS A 45 1.46 -0.01 -4.11
C HIS A 45 2.90 -0.39 -4.45
N ASN A 46 3.43 -1.32 -3.66
CA ASN A 46 4.79 -1.83 -3.75
C ASN A 46 4.88 -3.17 -2.99
N MET A 47 6.02 -3.87 -3.11
CA MET A 47 6.21 -5.17 -2.46
C MET A 47 6.10 -5.16 -0.93
N PHE A 48 6.35 -4.03 -0.26
CA PHE A 48 6.12 -3.91 1.19
C PHE A 48 4.61 -3.89 1.50
N GLY A 49 3.80 -3.17 0.72
CA GLY A 49 2.34 -3.24 0.89
C GLY A 49 1.76 -4.63 0.57
N VAL A 50 2.33 -5.34 -0.40
CA VAL A 50 1.98 -6.76 -0.69
C VAL A 50 2.32 -7.67 0.49
N GLU A 51 3.49 -7.49 1.10
CA GLU A 51 3.90 -8.19 2.33
C GLU A 51 2.88 -7.94 3.45
N LEU A 52 2.55 -6.68 3.73
CA LEU A 52 1.58 -6.31 4.77
C LEU A 52 0.17 -6.88 4.51
N ALA A 53 -0.29 -6.89 3.25
CA ALA A 53 -1.59 -7.45 2.91
C ALA A 53 -1.66 -8.95 3.18
N THR A 54 -0.56 -9.66 2.89
CA THR A 54 -0.45 -11.10 3.14
C THR A 54 -0.39 -11.41 4.63
N GLU A 55 0.29 -10.57 5.43
CA GLU A 55 0.31 -10.71 6.89
C GLU A 55 -1.07 -10.44 7.52
N LEU A 56 -1.77 -9.41 7.05
CA LEU A 56 -3.07 -9.02 7.60
C LEU A 56 -4.18 -10.02 7.27
N ILE A 57 -4.22 -10.50 6.02
CA ILE A 57 -5.35 -11.29 5.49
C ILE A 57 -5.04 -12.79 5.52
N GLY A 58 -3.77 -13.16 5.44
CA GLY A 58 -3.30 -14.54 5.28
C GLY A 58 -2.77 -14.82 3.87
N ASN A 59 -2.23 -16.02 3.67
CA ASN A 59 -1.60 -16.40 2.40
C ASN A 59 -2.60 -16.66 1.27
N LEU A 60 -3.77 -17.22 1.60
CA LEU A 60 -4.77 -17.71 0.66
C LEU A 60 -6.15 -17.21 1.07
N ILE A 61 -6.98 -16.93 0.07
CA ILE A 61 -8.44 -16.87 0.21
C ILE A 61 -9.08 -18.00 -0.59
N THR A 62 -10.29 -18.39 -0.20
CA THR A 62 -11.16 -19.23 -1.02
C THR A 62 -12.28 -18.35 -1.55
N ASN A 63 -12.37 -18.20 -2.87
CA ASN A 63 -13.40 -17.38 -3.51
C ASN A 63 -14.73 -18.16 -3.65
N SER A 64 -15.78 -17.49 -4.13
CA SER A 64 -17.12 -18.10 -4.27
C SER A 64 -17.16 -19.30 -5.23
N ASP A 65 -16.21 -19.40 -6.15
CA ASP A 65 -16.04 -20.52 -7.08
C ASP A 65 -15.23 -21.68 -6.47
N GLN A 66 -14.99 -21.67 -5.15
CA GLN A 66 -14.20 -22.66 -4.42
C GLN A 66 -12.73 -22.75 -4.86
N ARG A 67 -12.19 -21.68 -5.46
CA ARG A 67 -10.78 -21.62 -5.86
C ARG A 67 -9.94 -21.03 -4.75
N GLN A 68 -8.80 -21.65 -4.49
CA GLN A 68 -7.77 -21.07 -3.63
C GLN A 68 -6.93 -20.09 -4.43
N VAL A 69 -6.87 -18.84 -3.97
CA VAL A 69 -6.16 -17.74 -4.63
C VAL A 69 -5.19 -17.11 -3.65
N LEU A 70 -3.95 -16.85 -4.08
CA LEU A 70 -2.95 -16.21 -3.23
C LEU A 70 -3.29 -14.72 -3.04
N VAL A 71 -3.33 -14.26 -1.79
CA VAL A 71 -3.49 -12.83 -1.46
C VAL A 71 -2.39 -12.00 -2.11
N ARG A 72 -1.17 -12.54 -2.11
CA ARG A 72 -0.02 -11.95 -2.80
C ARG A 72 -0.31 -11.66 -4.28
N ASP A 73 -0.90 -12.60 -5.01
CA ASP A 73 -1.13 -12.46 -6.45
C ASP A 73 -2.21 -11.40 -6.74
N ILE A 74 -3.25 -11.34 -5.90
CA ILE A 74 -4.30 -10.31 -5.97
C ILE A 74 -3.70 -8.92 -5.71
N ALA A 75 -2.87 -8.78 -4.66
CA ALA A 75 -2.23 -7.50 -4.32
C ALA A 75 -1.18 -7.07 -5.38
N VAL A 76 -0.46 -8.03 -5.98
CA VAL A 76 0.46 -7.79 -7.11
C VAL A 76 -0.30 -7.26 -8.31
N GLU A 77 -1.43 -7.86 -8.67
CA GLU A 77 -2.27 -7.40 -9.79
C GLU A 77 -2.87 -6.01 -9.52
N HIS A 78 -3.31 -5.72 -8.29
CA HIS A 78 -3.76 -4.37 -7.91
C HIS A 78 -2.67 -3.32 -8.19
N CYS A 79 -1.41 -3.60 -7.80
CA CYS A 79 -0.29 -2.70 -8.11
C CYS A 79 -0.10 -2.54 -9.63
N ARG A 80 -0.12 -3.64 -10.39
CA ARG A 80 0.09 -3.63 -11.84
C ARG A 80 -0.98 -2.82 -12.57
N GLU A 81 -2.22 -2.95 -12.15
CA GLU A 81 -3.37 -2.22 -12.70
C GLU A 81 -3.21 -0.72 -12.54
N ASP A 82 -2.69 -0.27 -11.41
CA ASP A 82 -2.51 1.15 -11.10
C ASP A 82 -1.14 1.72 -11.55
N LEU A 83 -0.13 0.88 -11.78
CA LEU A 83 1.26 1.26 -12.07
C LEU A 83 1.79 0.74 -13.41
N ASN A 84 0.93 0.71 -14.43
CA ASN A 84 1.27 0.36 -15.81
C ASN A 84 2.00 -0.99 -15.94
N GLY A 85 1.46 -2.02 -15.30
CA GLY A 85 1.97 -3.39 -15.35
C GLY A 85 3.18 -3.66 -14.45
N ARG A 86 3.50 -2.77 -13.52
CA ARG A 86 4.62 -2.94 -12.57
C ARG A 86 4.15 -3.20 -11.15
N THR A 87 4.95 -3.97 -10.41
CA THR A 87 4.87 -4.09 -8.95
C THR A 87 6.23 -3.70 -8.39
N PRO A 88 6.44 -2.41 -8.06
CA PRO A 88 7.73 -1.89 -7.65
C PRO A 88 8.10 -2.31 -6.21
N THR A 89 9.38 -2.23 -5.88
CA THR A 89 9.86 -2.22 -4.50
C THR A 89 9.80 -0.81 -3.92
N LEU A 90 10.01 -0.67 -2.60
CA LEU A 90 10.21 0.64 -1.99
C LEU A 90 11.46 1.36 -2.52
N TYR A 91 12.51 0.60 -2.89
CA TYR A 91 13.70 1.15 -3.51
C TYR A 91 13.37 1.81 -4.86
N ASP A 92 12.59 1.13 -5.72
CA ASP A 92 12.17 1.67 -7.02
C ASP A 92 11.34 2.96 -6.90
N TRP A 93 10.58 3.12 -5.83
CA TRP A 93 9.81 4.33 -5.56
C TRP A 93 10.68 5.52 -5.12
N LEU A 94 11.71 5.26 -4.32
CA LEU A 94 12.39 6.27 -3.51
C LEU A 94 13.80 6.63 -4.00
N ASN A 95 14.50 5.74 -4.72
CA ASN A 95 15.91 5.92 -5.05
C ASN A 95 16.21 7.20 -5.88
N GLU A 96 15.26 7.65 -6.71
CA GLU A 96 15.39 8.83 -7.57
C GLU A 96 14.85 10.12 -6.91
N ASN A 97 14.57 10.10 -5.61
CA ASN A 97 14.01 11.22 -4.85
C ASN A 97 14.95 11.72 -3.74
N PRO A 98 16.13 12.29 -4.05
CA PRO A 98 17.10 12.74 -3.04
C PRO A 98 16.55 13.86 -2.14
N ALA A 99 15.57 14.64 -2.61
CA ALA A 99 14.93 15.69 -1.81
C ALA A 99 14.16 15.14 -0.58
N LEU A 100 13.84 13.84 -0.56
CA LEU A 100 13.18 13.21 0.59
C LEU A 100 14.13 12.93 1.75
N GLU A 101 15.44 13.03 1.55
CA GLU A 101 16.41 12.91 2.66
C GLU A 101 16.22 14.01 3.71
N ILE A 102 15.72 15.18 3.30
CA ILE A 102 15.37 16.29 4.20
C ILE A 102 14.13 15.95 5.05
N TRP A 103 13.30 15.03 4.57
CA TRP A 103 12.07 14.57 5.23
C TRP A 103 12.30 13.26 5.97
N MET A 104 13.50 13.03 6.50
CA MET A 104 13.74 11.90 7.37
C MET A 104 12.96 12.07 8.67
N PRO A 105 12.08 11.12 9.02
CA PRO A 105 11.37 11.17 10.28
C PRO A 105 12.35 10.94 11.45
N ALA A 106 12.06 11.54 12.60
CA ALA A 106 12.61 11.03 13.84
C ALA A 106 12.09 9.59 14.02
N VAL A 107 13.01 8.66 14.25
CA VAL A 107 12.65 7.25 14.44
C VAL A 107 12.32 7.06 15.93
N PRO A 108 11.09 6.65 16.27
CA PRO A 108 10.72 6.41 17.64
C PRO A 108 11.35 5.12 18.17
N GLU A 109 11.60 5.08 19.48
CA GLU A 109 12.15 3.93 20.20
C GLU A 109 11.09 3.37 21.16
N PRO A 110 10.13 2.55 20.68
CA PRO A 110 9.11 1.95 21.52
C PRO A 110 9.67 0.84 22.41
N ALA A 111 8.99 0.53 23.49
CA ALA A 111 9.34 -0.56 24.39
C ALA A 111 9.08 -1.95 23.77
N SER A 112 8.07 -2.05 22.89
CA SER A 112 7.70 -3.31 22.25
C SER A 112 8.63 -3.69 21.10
N GLU A 113 9.27 -4.87 21.17
CA GLU A 113 10.10 -5.41 20.09
C GLU A 113 9.31 -5.58 18.78
N SER A 114 8.03 -5.99 18.85
CA SER A 114 7.20 -6.15 17.65
C SER A 114 6.91 -4.81 16.98
N LEU A 115 6.75 -3.74 17.76
CA LEU A 115 6.57 -2.40 17.23
C LEU A 115 7.87 -1.83 16.68
N GLN A 116 9.02 -2.07 17.34
CA GLN A 116 10.34 -1.75 16.79
C GLN A 116 10.55 -2.43 15.44
N ALA A 117 10.28 -3.74 15.35
CA ALA A 117 10.41 -4.51 14.13
C ALA A 117 9.50 -3.99 13.01
N PHE A 118 8.28 -3.56 13.33
CA PHE A 118 7.36 -2.91 12.39
C PHE A 118 7.89 -1.56 11.89
N ILE A 119 8.34 -0.69 12.79
CA ILE A 119 8.87 0.64 12.45
C ILE A 119 10.03 0.53 11.48
N TRP A 120 10.98 -0.35 11.74
CA TRP A 120 12.21 -0.47 10.94
C TRP A 120 12.04 -1.28 9.65
N ARG A 121 10.95 -2.06 9.52
CA ARG A 121 10.73 -2.95 8.38
C ARG A 121 10.88 -2.29 6.99
N PRO A 122 10.26 -1.14 6.68
CA PRO A 122 10.40 -0.53 5.35
C PRO A 122 11.85 -0.13 5.04
N PHE A 123 12.61 0.28 6.05
CA PHE A 123 14.04 0.54 5.88
C PHE A 123 14.81 -0.75 5.56
N PHE A 124 14.56 -1.84 6.28
CA PHE A 124 15.20 -3.12 6.00
C PHE A 124 14.87 -3.70 4.61
N ARG A 125 13.71 -3.34 4.03
CA ARG A 125 13.31 -3.76 2.67
C ARG A 125 13.90 -2.89 1.56
N SER A 126 14.35 -1.68 1.87
CA SER A 126 14.76 -0.69 0.85
C SER A 126 16.18 -0.18 1.00
N ASN A 127 16.76 -0.27 2.19
CA ASN A 127 17.96 0.43 2.63
C ASN A 127 17.87 1.97 2.46
N LEU A 128 16.65 2.53 2.44
CA LEU A 128 16.41 3.97 2.26
C LEU A 128 15.67 4.52 3.46
N LYS A 129 16.29 5.45 4.21
CA LYS A 129 15.67 6.05 5.41
C LYS A 129 14.36 6.78 5.10
N ALA A 130 14.21 7.33 3.90
CA ALA A 130 12.97 7.95 3.45
C ALA A 130 11.74 7.02 3.55
N SER A 131 11.94 5.69 3.45
CA SER A 131 10.86 4.71 3.57
C SER A 131 10.27 4.62 4.99
N LEU A 132 11.01 5.06 6.01
CA LEU A 132 10.52 5.13 7.40
C LEU A 132 9.36 6.12 7.54
N ASN A 133 9.16 7.06 6.60
CA ASN A 133 7.97 7.93 6.59
C ASN A 133 6.65 7.15 6.50
N ILE A 134 6.68 5.90 6.03
CA ILE A 134 5.48 5.06 5.97
C ILE A 134 5.06 4.63 7.38
N THR A 135 6.01 4.18 8.21
CA THR A 135 5.74 3.62 9.55
C THR A 135 5.92 4.63 10.68
N CYS A 136 6.72 5.67 10.48
CA CYS A 136 6.93 6.77 11.42
C CYS A 136 6.03 7.97 11.07
N SER A 137 4.72 7.72 10.92
CA SER A 137 3.72 8.72 10.57
C SER A 137 2.33 8.36 11.11
N ASP A 138 1.36 9.26 10.91
CA ASP A 138 -0.07 9.01 11.14
C ASP A 138 -0.59 7.76 10.38
N PHE A 139 -0.12 7.52 9.17
CA PHE A 139 -0.43 6.27 8.46
C PHE A 139 0.22 5.04 9.09
N GLY A 140 1.44 5.19 9.61
CA GLY A 140 2.12 4.15 10.38
C GLY A 140 1.36 3.74 11.63
N VAL A 141 0.74 4.69 12.33
CA VAL A 141 -0.16 4.42 13.47
C VAL A 141 -1.37 3.59 13.04
N PHE A 142 -1.99 3.94 11.91
CA PHE A 142 -3.10 3.16 11.34
C PHE A 142 -2.70 1.73 10.98
N LEU A 143 -1.52 1.56 10.36
CA LEU A 143 -1.00 0.23 10.04
C LEU A 143 -0.68 -0.57 11.32
N ALA A 144 -0.08 0.06 12.33
CA ALA A 144 0.18 -0.59 13.62
C ALA A 144 -1.12 -1.04 14.30
N GLU A 145 -2.20 -0.27 14.21
CA GLU A 145 -3.52 -0.67 14.72
C GLU A 145 -4.02 -1.95 14.05
N HIS A 146 -3.93 -2.03 12.72
CA HIS A 146 -4.44 -3.16 11.95
C HIS A 146 -3.59 -4.42 12.10
N LEU A 147 -2.26 -4.27 12.23
CA LEU A 147 -1.33 -5.40 12.23
C LEU A 147 -0.93 -5.86 13.63
N LEU A 148 -0.82 -4.92 14.59
CA LEU A 148 -0.29 -5.17 15.93
C LEU A 148 -1.31 -4.85 17.05
N GLY A 149 -2.42 -4.19 16.72
CA GLY A 149 -3.48 -3.84 17.65
C GLY A 149 -3.35 -2.46 18.30
N ILE A 150 -4.40 -2.06 19.02
CA ILE A 150 -4.57 -0.70 19.56
C ILE A 150 -3.48 -0.27 20.56
N ALA A 151 -2.88 -1.22 21.30
CA ALA A 151 -1.81 -0.91 22.24
C ALA A 151 -0.56 -0.37 21.52
N ALA A 152 -0.15 -1.05 20.45
CA ALA A 152 0.98 -0.64 19.62
C ALA A 152 0.68 0.67 18.88
N ALA A 153 -0.55 0.85 18.37
CA ALA A 153 -0.97 2.10 17.75
C ALA A 153 -0.88 3.29 18.71
N ARG A 154 -1.37 3.13 19.95
CA ARG A 154 -1.32 4.18 20.97
C ARG A 154 0.11 4.53 21.38
N GLU A 155 0.96 3.52 21.55
CA GLU A 155 2.38 3.73 21.85
C GLU A 155 3.05 4.52 20.72
N LEU A 156 2.91 4.07 19.47
CA LEU A 156 3.48 4.77 18.32
C LEU A 156 2.95 6.20 18.20
N ALA A 157 1.64 6.41 18.39
CA ALA A 157 1.01 7.73 18.32
C ALA A 157 1.56 8.73 19.36
N GLN A 158 2.01 8.24 20.52
CA GLN A 158 2.64 9.08 21.55
C GLN A 158 4.09 9.43 21.22
N LEU A 159 4.76 8.61 20.41
CA LEU A 159 6.17 8.77 20.08
C LEU A 159 6.41 9.56 18.78
N ILE A 160 5.44 9.58 17.86
CA ILE A 160 5.56 10.36 16.61
C ILE A 160 5.33 11.86 16.85
N ALA A 161 6.17 12.70 16.26
CA ALA A 161 5.99 14.15 16.34
C ALA A 161 4.76 14.60 15.53
N PRO A 162 4.04 15.67 15.93
CA PRO A 162 2.86 16.16 15.21
C PRO A 162 3.07 16.48 13.72
N ALA A 163 4.31 16.81 13.34
CA ALA A 163 4.71 17.10 11.96
C ALA A 163 4.96 15.84 11.10
N GLN A 164 5.11 14.67 11.72
CA GLN A 164 5.30 13.38 11.04
C GLN A 164 3.98 12.86 10.49
N ARG A 165 3.51 13.50 9.43
CA ARG A 165 2.29 13.12 8.69
C ARG A 165 2.64 12.75 7.27
N VAL A 166 1.99 11.71 6.73
CA VAL A 166 2.21 11.32 5.33
C VAL A 166 1.88 12.44 4.35
N GLN A 167 0.96 13.35 4.71
CA GLN A 167 0.66 14.52 3.89
C GLN A 167 1.89 15.38 3.61
N ASN A 168 2.75 15.61 4.61
CA ASN A 168 3.94 16.45 4.46
C ASN A 168 4.99 15.75 3.59
N PHE A 169 5.21 14.46 3.86
CA PHE A 169 6.11 13.62 3.09
C PHE A 169 5.68 13.49 1.61
N LEU A 170 4.39 13.21 1.34
CA LEU A 170 3.86 13.06 -0.01
C LEU A 170 3.74 14.41 -0.74
N ALA A 171 3.62 15.54 -0.03
CA ALA A 171 3.73 16.85 -0.66
C ALA A 171 5.11 17.06 -1.30
N ALA A 172 6.18 16.63 -0.60
CA ALA A 172 7.56 16.75 -1.08
C ALA A 172 7.94 15.71 -2.15
N PHE A 173 7.31 14.53 -2.15
CA PHE A 173 7.57 13.48 -3.14
C PHE A 173 7.33 13.94 -4.59
N LYS A 174 8.22 13.56 -5.50
CA LYS A 174 8.09 13.86 -6.93
C LYS A 174 8.02 12.56 -7.74
N PHE A 175 7.13 12.56 -8.72
CA PHE A 175 7.16 11.51 -9.75
C PHE A 175 8.40 11.71 -10.62
N THR A 176 9.20 10.66 -10.73
CA THR A 176 10.43 10.61 -11.55
C THR A 176 10.23 9.73 -12.78
N GLN A 177 9.26 8.81 -12.73
CA GLN A 177 8.98 7.83 -13.76
C GLN A 177 7.50 7.78 -14.12
N LYS A 178 7.20 7.59 -15.41
CA LYS A 178 5.81 7.57 -15.92
C LYS A 178 4.93 6.47 -15.29
N TRP A 179 5.53 5.34 -14.94
CA TRP A 179 4.80 4.21 -14.36
C TRP A 179 4.18 4.53 -13.00
N GLN A 180 4.70 5.52 -12.26
CA GLN A 180 4.26 5.84 -10.90
C GLN A 180 2.82 6.41 -10.84
N TYR A 181 2.32 6.93 -11.97
CA TYR A 181 1.01 7.58 -12.05
C TYR A 181 0.15 7.13 -13.23
N THR A 182 0.63 6.19 -14.03
CA THR A 182 -0.08 5.71 -15.23
C THR A 182 -0.72 4.35 -14.92
N PRO A 183 -2.06 4.22 -14.97
CA PRO A 183 -2.70 2.91 -14.88
C PRO A 183 -2.48 2.08 -16.16
N GLN A 184 -2.65 0.76 -16.06
CA GLN A 184 -2.55 -0.16 -17.19
C GLN A 184 -3.69 0.08 -18.18
N ARG A 185 -3.33 0.50 -19.40
CA ARG A 185 -4.30 0.97 -20.41
C ARG A 185 -5.30 -0.09 -20.84
N GLU A 186 -4.87 -1.33 -21.01
CA GLU A 186 -5.74 -2.42 -21.45
C GLU A 186 -6.81 -2.73 -20.40
N GLU A 187 -6.47 -2.61 -19.11
CA GLU A 187 -7.43 -2.79 -18.02
C GLU A 187 -8.48 -1.70 -17.98
N LEU A 188 -8.08 -0.44 -18.19
CA LEU A 188 -9.02 0.67 -18.31
C LEU A 188 -9.95 0.52 -19.52
N LYS A 189 -9.46 0.00 -20.65
CA LYS A 189 -10.31 -0.26 -21.83
C LYS A 189 -11.33 -1.34 -21.54
N TRP A 190 -10.93 -2.44 -20.89
CA TRP A 190 -11.84 -3.51 -20.54
C TRP A 190 -12.91 -3.04 -19.54
N LEU A 191 -12.51 -2.30 -18.49
CA LEU A 191 -13.45 -1.75 -17.51
C LEU A 191 -14.53 -0.88 -18.16
N LYS A 192 -14.16 0.01 -19.07
CA LYS A 192 -15.12 0.84 -19.81
C LYS A 192 -16.15 0.02 -20.60
N GLN A 193 -15.74 -1.14 -21.14
CA GLN A 193 -16.65 -2.02 -21.88
C GLN A 193 -17.62 -2.77 -20.94
N VAL A 194 -17.19 -3.07 -19.72
CA VAL A 194 -18.04 -3.69 -18.69
C VAL A 194 -19.04 -2.69 -18.14
N GLU A 195 -18.57 -1.49 -17.79
CA GLU A 195 -19.40 -0.40 -17.27
C GLU A 195 -20.46 0.05 -18.29
N SER A 196 -20.18 0.01 -19.60
CA SER A 196 -21.16 0.37 -20.63
C SER A 196 -22.28 -0.66 -20.84
N LYS A 197 -22.16 -1.85 -20.24
CA LYS A 197 -23.13 -2.96 -20.39
C LYS A 197 -24.04 -3.14 -19.16
N GLN A 198 -23.79 -2.39 -18.10
CA GLN A 198 -24.62 -2.32 -16.89
C GLN A 198 -25.62 -1.17 -17.01
#